data_AF-F6H4A5-F1
#
_entry.id   AF-F6H4A5-F1
#
_cell.length_a   1.000
_cell.length_b   1.000
_cell.length_c   1.000
_cell.angle_alpha   90.00
_cell.angle_beta   90.00
_cell.angle_gamma   90.00
#
_symmetry.space_group_name_H-M   'P 1'
#
loop_
_entity.id
_entity.type
_entity.pdbx_description
1 polymer ?
#
loop_
_entity_poly.entity_id
_entity_poly.type
_entity_poly.pdbx_seq_one_letter_code
_entity_poly.pdbx_strand_id
1 'polypeptide(L)'
;MLTNVLQKEMGTGMVRIALECEKKPEKDKTKLMEEPLWTMYYNGKKSGYGVKREASEEDLYIMEVLKAVSMGAGVLPGNAEAEGQDDELAYIRAHFERVVGSKDSETLYMLSPEGNNGPELSIFFVRI
;
A
#
# COMPACT_ATOMS: atom_id res chain seq x y z
N MET A 1 -7.96 6.14 -2.28
CA MET A 1 -7.10 6.69 -3.35
C MET A 1 -7.00 5.63 -4.43
N LEU A 2 -7.24 5.98 -5.70
CA LEU A 2 -7.12 5.02 -6.81
C LEU A 2 -5.65 4.84 -7.23
N THR A 3 -5.29 3.67 -7.77
CA THR A 3 -3.90 3.34 -8.15
C THR A 3 -3.35 4.30 -9.22
N ASN A 4 -4.16 4.68 -10.21
CA ASN A 4 -3.79 5.64 -11.25
C ASN A 4 -3.48 7.04 -10.69
N VAL A 5 -4.22 7.47 -9.66
CA VAL A 5 -3.95 8.73 -8.96
C VAL A 5 -2.62 8.62 -8.21
N LEU A 6 -2.36 7.51 -7.52
CA LEU A 6 -1.09 7.27 -6.84
C LEU A 6 0.09 7.31 -7.81
N GLN A 7 -0.03 6.63 -8.95
CA GLN A 7 1.00 6.61 -9.99
C GLN A 7 1.30 8.02 -10.53
N LYS A 8 0.25 8.80 -10.81
CA LYS A 8 0.41 10.19 -11.26
C LYS A 8 1.14 11.04 -10.23
N GLU A 9 0.75 10.91 -8.97
CA GLU A 9 1.36 11.67 -7.87
C GLU A 9 2.84 11.31 -7.67
N MET A 10 3.20 10.03 -7.76
CA MET A 10 4.60 9.57 -7.72
C MET A 10 5.44 10.18 -8.86
N GLY A 11 4.84 10.45 -10.02
CA GLY A 11 5.51 11.16 -11.12
C GLY A 11 5.77 12.65 -10.86
N THR A 12 5.11 13.25 -9.85
CA THR A 12 5.29 14.67 -9.48
C THR A 12 6.25 14.88 -8.32
N GLY A 13 6.58 13.83 -7.58
CA GLY A 13 7.53 13.88 -6.49
C GLY A 13 7.31 12.77 -5.45
N MET A 14 7.92 12.94 -4.28
CA MET A 14 7.88 11.96 -3.21
C MET A 14 6.48 11.86 -2.58
N VAL A 15 5.94 10.64 -2.57
CA VAL A 15 4.66 10.32 -1.93
C VAL A 15 4.91 9.71 -0.55
N ARG A 16 4.20 10.24 0.46
CA ARG A 16 4.19 9.70 1.82
C ARG A 16 2.78 9.33 2.22
N ILE A 17 2.57 8.07 2.56
CA ILE A 17 1.33 7.56 3.13
C ILE A 17 1.58 7.23 4.58
N ALA A 18 0.83 7.82 5.51
CA ALA A 18 0.83 7.41 6.91
C ALA A 18 -0.50 6.74 7.25
N LEU A 19 -0.39 5.58 7.90
CA LEU A 19 -1.49 4.80 8.45
C LEU A 19 -1.34 4.87 9.97
N GLU A 20 -2.23 5.64 10.58
CA GLU A 20 -2.21 5.92 12.02
C GLU A 20 -3.34 5.18 12.73
N CYS A 21 -3.04 4.59 13.88
CA CYS A 21 -4.04 4.04 14.78
C CYS A 21 -3.75 4.46 16.23
N GLU A 22 -4.78 4.47 17.06
CA GLU A 22 -4.62 4.87 18.47
C GLU A 22 -3.90 3.80 19.28
N LYS A 23 -3.12 4.22 20.28
CA LYS A 23 -2.57 3.31 21.27
C LYS A 23 -3.66 2.52 21.99
N LYS A 24 -3.49 1.20 21.99
CA LYS A 24 -4.33 0.29 22.74
C LYS A 24 -3.80 0.11 24.18
N PRO A 25 -4.66 -0.28 25.13
CA PRO A 25 -4.24 -0.56 26.50
C PRO A 25 -3.11 -1.59 26.54
N GLU A 26 -2.21 -1.54 27.53
CA GLU A 26 -1.05 -2.46 27.62
C GLU A 26 -1.39 -3.96 27.64
N LYS A 27 -2.62 -4.31 28.03
CA LYS A 27 -3.10 -5.69 28.02
C LYS A 27 -3.37 -6.21 26.60
N ASP A 28 -3.53 -5.30 25.65
CA ASP A 28 -3.71 -5.62 24.25
C ASP A 28 -2.35 -5.99 23.63
N LYS A 29 -2.29 -7.20 23.06
CA LYS A 29 -1.09 -7.76 22.42
C LYS A 29 -1.17 -7.72 20.89
N THR A 30 -2.11 -6.95 20.33
CA THR A 30 -2.25 -6.76 18.88
C THR A 30 -0.93 -6.22 18.34
N LYS A 31 -0.32 -6.94 17.39
CA LYS A 31 0.87 -6.46 16.69
C LYS A 31 0.47 -5.30 15.77
N LEU A 32 1.40 -4.39 15.48
CA LEU A 32 1.13 -3.23 14.64
C LEU A 32 0.46 -3.60 13.31
N MET A 33 0.98 -4.59 12.58
CA MET A 33 0.43 -5.06 11.30
C MET A 33 -0.88 -5.87 11.42
N GLU A 34 -1.36 -6.11 12.64
CA GLU A 34 -2.63 -6.77 12.95
C GLU A 34 -3.74 -5.77 13.29
N GLU A 35 -3.46 -4.47 13.25
CA GLU A 35 -4.46 -3.45 13.52
C GLU A 35 -5.56 -3.44 12.43
N PRO A 36 -6.84 -3.46 12.84
CA PRO A 36 -7.95 -3.64 11.89
C PRO A 36 -8.32 -2.36 11.14
N LEU A 37 -8.00 -1.19 11.70
CA LEU A 37 -8.42 0.10 11.19
C LEU A 37 -7.29 1.13 11.34
N TRP A 38 -7.10 1.91 10.28
CA TRP A 38 -6.08 2.94 10.17
C TRP A 38 -6.70 4.22 9.66
N THR A 39 -6.34 5.35 10.24
CA THR A 39 -6.55 6.65 9.60
C THR A 39 -5.44 6.87 8.59
N MET A 40 -5.82 7.12 7.34
CA MET A 40 -4.87 7.30 6.25
C MET A 40 -4.62 8.78 5.99
N TYR A 41 -3.35 9.15 5.97
CA TYR A 41 -2.87 10.46 5.56
C TYR A 41 -2.01 10.34 4.31
N TYR A 42 -2.21 11.27 3.38
CA TYR A 42 -1.42 11.42 2.18
C TYR A 42 -0.70 12.76 2.25
N ASN A 43 0.64 12.75 2.26
CA ASN A 43 1.49 13.93 2.40
C ASN A 43 1.02 14.88 3.53
N GLY A 44 0.67 14.30 4.69
CA GLY A 44 0.22 15.03 5.89
C GLY A 44 -1.26 15.42 5.91
N LYS A 45 -2.04 15.14 4.86
CA LYS A 45 -3.48 15.43 4.80
C LYS A 45 -4.31 14.16 4.99
N LYS A 46 -5.24 14.18 5.95
CA LYS A 46 -6.19 13.08 6.17
C LYS A 46 -6.99 12.83 4.91
N SER A 47 -6.89 11.62 4.38
CA SER A 47 -7.44 11.22 3.08
C SER A 47 -8.47 10.09 3.18
N GLY A 48 -8.61 9.46 4.34
CA GLY A 48 -9.64 8.45 4.59
C GLY A 48 -9.24 7.45 5.65
N TYR A 49 -9.70 6.21 5.48
CA TYR A 49 -9.40 5.09 6.37
C TYR A 49 -8.90 3.89 5.56
N GLY A 50 -8.01 3.11 6.15
CA GLY A 50 -7.59 1.80 5.66
C GLY A 50 -8.05 0.71 6.61
N VAL A 51 -8.52 -0.42 6.08
CA VAL A 51 -8.92 -1.58 6.87
C VAL A 51 -8.04 -2.76 6.54
N LYS A 52 -7.67 -3.53 7.56
CA LYS A 52 -7.06 -4.84 7.32
C LYS A 52 -8.15 -5.81 6.87
N ARG A 53 -7.87 -6.53 5.79
CA ARG A 53 -8.72 -7.59 5.26
C ARG A 53 -7.87 -8.76 4.80
N GLU A 54 -8.46 -9.94 4.80
CA GLU A 54 -7.88 -11.09 4.10
C GLU A 54 -7.94 -10.88 2.59
N ALA A 55 -7.03 -11.53 1.87
CA ALA A 55 -7.03 -11.55 0.42
C ALA A 55 -8.26 -12.31 -0.10
N SER A 56 -8.95 -11.74 -1.09
CA SER A 56 -10.02 -12.40 -1.83
C SER A 56 -9.45 -13.36 -2.89
N GLU A 57 -10.31 -14.18 -3.49
CA GLU A 57 -9.92 -15.02 -4.64
C GLU A 57 -9.40 -14.18 -5.81
N GLU A 58 -9.98 -13.00 -6.03
CA GLU A 58 -9.53 -12.04 -7.04
C GLU A 58 -8.12 -11.52 -6.74
N ASP A 59 -7.83 -11.12 -5.48
CA ASP A 59 -6.48 -10.69 -5.10
C ASP A 59 -5.45 -11.79 -5.35
N LEU A 60 -5.78 -13.04 -4.98
CA LEU A 60 -4.90 -14.19 -5.17
C LEU A 60 -4.67 -14.48 -6.65
N TYR A 61 -5.71 -14.37 -7.48
CA TYR A 61 -5.60 -14.49 -8.93
C TYR A 61 -4.66 -13.42 -9.50
N ILE A 62 -4.82 -12.15 -9.10
CA ILE A 62 -3.93 -11.06 -9.52
C ILE A 62 -2.47 -11.36 -9.12
N MET A 63 -2.24 -11.90 -7.93
CA MET A 63 -0.90 -12.27 -7.47
C MET A 63 -0.27 -13.38 -8.33
N GLU A 64 -1.06 -14.37 -8.78
CA GLU A 64 -0.59 -15.43 -9.68
C GLU A 64 -0.33 -14.90 -11.10
N VAL A 65 -1.21 -14.04 -11.64
CA VAL A 65 -1.00 -13.39 -12.94
C VAL A 65 0.28 -12.56 -12.95
N LEU A 66 0.55 -11.83 -11.86
CA LEU A 66 1.74 -10.98 -11.73
C LEU A 66 2.98 -11.73 -11.27
N LYS A 67 2.94 -13.06 -11.10
CA LYS A 67 4.05 -13.84 -10.53
C LYS A 67 5.39 -13.67 -11.24
N ALA A 68 5.37 -13.57 -12.56
CA ALA A 68 6.56 -13.36 -13.39
C ALA A 68 7.03 -11.89 -13.43
N VAL A 69 6.22 -10.95 -12.94
CA VAL A 69 6.58 -9.53 -12.89
C VAL A 69 7.41 -9.29 -11.63
N SER A 70 8.63 -8.77 -11.78
CA SER A 70 9.47 -8.42 -10.61
C SER A 70 9.10 -7.04 -10.07
N MET A 71 9.08 -6.05 -10.94
CA MET A 71 8.72 -4.66 -10.64
C MET A 71 8.06 -4.03 -11.87
N GLY A 72 7.25 -2.99 -11.67
CA GLY A 72 6.63 -2.22 -12.75
C GLY A 72 5.23 -1.72 -12.39
N ALA A 73 4.65 -0.93 -13.28
CA ALA A 73 3.25 -0.53 -13.22
C ALA A 73 2.58 -0.90 -14.54
N GLY A 74 1.30 -1.23 -14.50
CA GLY A 74 0.54 -1.61 -15.70
C GLY A 74 -0.94 -1.75 -15.43
N VAL A 75 -1.66 -2.21 -16.45
CA VAL A 75 -3.08 -2.54 -16.36
C VAL A 75 -3.25 -4.02 -16.69
N LEU A 76 -4.07 -4.71 -15.92
CA LEU A 76 -4.53 -6.06 -16.22
C LEU A 76 -5.93 -5.97 -16.85
N PRO A 77 -6.23 -6.78 -17.87
CA PRO A 77 -7.60 -6.94 -18.32
C PRO A 77 -8.41 -7.51 -17.15
N GLY A 78 -9.56 -6.92 -16.90
CA GLY A 78 -10.52 -7.32 -15.90
C GLY A 78 -11.19 -8.64 -16.28
N ASN A 79 -11.91 -9.19 -15.31
CA ASN A 79 -12.52 -10.50 -15.47
C ASN A 79 -13.87 -10.35 -16.18
N ALA A 80 -13.95 -10.84 -17.42
CA ALA A 80 -15.10 -10.70 -18.31
C ALA A 80 -16.45 -11.24 -17.77
N GLU A 81 -16.46 -11.91 -16.61
CA GLU A 81 -17.66 -12.42 -15.95
C GLU A 81 -18.33 -11.40 -14.99
N ALA A 82 -17.69 -10.27 -14.70
CA ALA A 82 -18.26 -9.20 -13.88
C ALA A 82 -18.92 -8.14 -14.78
N GLU A 83 -20.23 -8.23 -15.00
CA GLU A 83 -20.97 -7.20 -15.74
C GLU A 83 -20.97 -5.85 -14.97
N GLY A 84 -20.19 -4.88 -15.45
CA GLY A 84 -20.36 -3.47 -15.12
C GLY A 84 -19.07 -2.66 -14.93
N GLN A 85 -18.81 -1.77 -15.90
CA GLN A 85 -17.91 -0.61 -15.88
C GLN A 85 -16.40 -0.83 -15.68
N ASP A 86 -15.66 -0.53 -16.76
CA ASP A 86 -14.21 -0.28 -16.81
C ASP A 86 -13.36 -1.42 -16.23
N ASP A 87 -13.37 -2.50 -17.00
CA ASP A 87 -12.79 -3.82 -16.75
C ASP A 87 -11.25 -3.79 -16.89
N GLU A 88 -10.57 -2.79 -16.32
CA GLU A 88 -9.10 -2.69 -16.31
C GLU A 88 -8.59 -2.43 -14.89
N LEU A 89 -7.74 -3.32 -14.39
CA LEU A 89 -7.13 -3.18 -13.07
C LEU A 89 -5.72 -2.60 -13.19
N ALA A 90 -5.56 -1.34 -12.78
CA ALA A 90 -4.25 -0.71 -12.64
C ALA A 90 -3.48 -1.27 -11.42
N TYR A 91 -2.23 -1.68 -11.63
CA TYR A 91 -1.36 -2.20 -10.57
C TYR A 91 0.01 -1.50 -10.56
N ILE A 92 0.64 -1.51 -9.38
CA ILE A 92 2.06 -1.18 -9.18
C ILE A 92 2.66 -2.33 -8.37
N ARG A 93 3.77 -2.88 -8.87
CA ARG A 93 4.58 -3.90 -8.20
C ARG A 93 5.97 -3.34 -7.99
N ALA A 94 6.43 -3.35 -6.76
CA ALA A 94 7.74 -2.81 -6.40
C ALA A 94 8.32 -3.59 -5.22
N HIS A 95 9.63 -3.53 -5.05
CA HIS A 95 10.29 -4.00 -3.85
C HIS A 95 10.25 -2.91 -2.78
N PHE A 96 10.10 -3.33 -1.53
CA PHE A 96 10.12 -2.42 -0.38
C PHE A 96 11.19 -2.88 0.61
N GLU A 97 11.98 -1.93 1.09
CA GLU A 97 12.75 -2.11 2.31
C GLU A 97 11.82 -1.91 3.51
N ARG A 98 11.77 -2.92 4.38
CA ARG A 98 10.97 -2.90 5.60
C ARG A 98 11.86 -2.53 6.79
N VAL A 99 11.52 -1.44 7.46
CA VAL A 99 12.21 -0.95 8.65
C VAL A 99 11.26 -0.97 9.85
N VAL A 100 11.57 -1.78 10.85
CA VAL A 100 10.82 -1.84 12.11
C VAL A 100 11.46 -0.88 13.10
N GLY A 101 10.77 0.20 13.45
CA GLY A 101 11.26 1.18 14.40
C GLY A 101 11.00 0.76 15.86
N SER A 102 9.80 0.24 16.14
CA SER A 102 9.39 -0.22 17.47
C SER A 102 8.18 -1.14 17.39
N LYS A 103 7.61 -1.53 18.54
CA LYS A 103 6.32 -2.23 18.60
C LYS A 103 5.15 -1.40 18.04
N ASP A 104 5.34 -0.08 17.93
CA ASP A 104 4.34 0.91 17.57
C ASP A 104 4.67 1.61 16.24
N SER A 105 5.78 1.26 15.57
CA SER A 105 6.16 1.88 14.31
C SER A 105 6.88 0.95 13.34
N GLU A 106 6.43 0.96 12.08
CA GLU A 106 7.03 0.24 10.97
C GLU A 106 6.95 1.09 9.70
N THR A 107 7.94 1.00 8.82
CA THR A 107 7.97 1.77 7.57
C THR A 107 8.38 0.88 6.40
N LEU A 108 7.72 1.09 5.27
CA LEU A 108 8.04 0.48 3.99
C LEU A 108 8.55 1.58 3.05
N TYR A 109 9.82 1.47 2.64
CA TYR A 109 10.43 2.35 1.65
C TYR A 109 10.48 1.65 0.30
N MET A 110 9.82 2.22 -0.70
CA MET A 110 9.88 1.66 -2.05
C MET A 110 11.30 1.78 -2.59
N LEU A 111 11.86 0.66 -3.04
CA LEU A 111 13.17 0.60 -3.66
C LEU A 111 13.05 0.99 -5.14
N SER A 112 13.78 2.04 -5.53
CA SER A 112 13.90 2.41 -6.94
C SER A 112 14.94 1.50 -7.63
N PRO A 113 14.66 0.98 -8.84
CA PRO A 113 15.64 0.20 -9.60
C PRO A 113 16.90 1.01 -9.95
N GLU A 114 16.79 2.34 -10.04
CA GLU A 114 17.89 3.22 -10.43
C GLU A 114 18.78 3.67 -9.25
N GLY A 115 18.44 3.27 -8.02
CA GLY A 115 19.32 3.35 -6.85
C GLY A 115 19.71 4.75 -6.33
N ASN A 116 19.36 5.85 -7.01
CA ASN A 116 20.02 7.15 -6.76
C ASN A 116 19.13 8.33 -6.30
N ASN A 117 17.81 8.16 -6.13
CA ASN A 117 16.88 9.29 -5.87
C ASN A 117 16.03 9.19 -4.58
N GLY A 118 16.36 8.28 -3.66
CA GLY A 118 15.54 8.03 -2.47
C GLY A 118 14.19 7.37 -2.80
N PRO A 119 13.35 7.06 -1.79
CA PRO A 119 12.10 6.35 -2.02
C PRO A 119 11.03 7.27 -2.63
N GLU A 120 10.55 6.95 -3.84
CA GLU A 120 9.44 7.69 -4.47
C GLU A 120 8.13 7.53 -3.70
N LEU A 121 7.99 6.41 -3.00
CA LEU A 121 6.87 6.10 -2.10
C LEU A 121 7.39 5.58 -0.76
N SER A 122 6.92 6.18 0.32
CA SER A 122 7.11 5.69 1.69
C SER A 122 5.77 5.48 2.37
N ILE A 123 5.60 4.33 3.02
CA ILE A 123 4.39 3.97 3.78
C ILE A 123 4.76 3.79 5.24
N PHE A 124 4.18 4.61 6.12
CA PHE A 124 4.41 4.60 7.55
C PHE A 124 3.22 3.98 8.27
N PHE A 125 3.45 3.01 9.14
CA PHE A 125 2.47 2.48 10.08
C PHE A 125 2.86 2.97 11.46
N VAL A 126 1.98 3.72 12.11
CA VAL A 126 2.30 4.37 13.39
C VAL A 126 1.13 4.23 14.35
N ARG A 127 1.42 3.79 15.57
CA ARG A 127 0.48 3.82 16.68
C ARG A 127 0.74 5.05 17.54
N ILE A 128 -0.20 5.99 17.52
CA ILE A 128 -0.09 7.29 18.20
C ILE A 128 -0.58 7.23 19.65
#